data_AF-A0A6J6NRF0-F1
#
_entry.id   AF-A0A6J6NRF0-F1
#
_cell.length_a   1.000
_cell.length_b   1.000
_cell.length_c   1.000
_cell.angle_alpha   90.00
_cell.angle_beta   90.00
_cell.angle_gamma   90.00
#
_symmetry.space_group_name_H-M   'P 1'
#
loop_
_entity.id
_entity.type
_entity.pdbx_description
1 polymer ?
#
loop_
_entity_poly.entity_id
_entity_poly.type
_entity_poly.pdbx_seq_one_letter_code
_entity_poly.pdbx_strand_id
1 'polypeptide(L)'
;MKRELLDRVVAYLAEHGLGDMSLRPMAAALDTSPNRLVHHFGSKQELLVAALAQAIEIQVEVSNGWLKRNPKISQANLLRRWWKWLNASPANLALSRLGLEAATLEATHTGLAGEVRADQIGVWRTSIEQRLIDEGLSPAQAVTESSLLKAMFTGLMVDLMATGDRKRLTQALEVGLSRLESLLLELRAC
;
A
#
# COMPACT_ATOMS: atom_id res chain seq x y z
N MET A 1 -6.99 -11.87 20.37
CA MET A 1 -5.96 -11.25 21.23
C MET A 1 -4.72 -10.73 20.47
N LYS A 2 -3.84 -11.57 19.89
CA LYS A 2 -2.63 -11.07 19.19
C LYS A 2 -2.96 -10.28 17.90
N ARG A 3 -3.87 -10.77 17.07
CA ARG A 3 -4.32 -10.10 15.83
C ARG A 3 -5.00 -8.77 16.12
N GLU A 4 -5.96 -8.74 17.05
CA GLU A 4 -6.64 -7.50 17.47
C GLU A 4 -5.66 -6.46 18.05
N LEU A 5 -4.67 -6.88 18.82
CA LEU A 5 -3.62 -5.98 19.30
C LEU A 5 -2.78 -5.43 18.14
N LEU A 6 -2.49 -6.27 17.13
CA LEU A 6 -1.75 -5.86 15.93
C LEU A 6 -2.56 -4.87 15.08
N ASP A 7 -3.87 -5.08 14.90
CA ASP A 7 -4.76 -4.14 14.21
C ASP A 7 -4.77 -2.76 14.90
N ARG A 8 -4.81 -2.75 16.24
CA ARG A 8 -4.70 -1.52 17.03
C ARG A 8 -3.34 -0.84 16.88
N VAL A 9 -2.25 -1.62 16.80
CA VAL A 9 -0.91 -1.10 16.52
C VAL A 9 -0.87 -0.47 15.13
N VAL A 10 -1.43 -1.13 14.10
CA VAL A 10 -1.52 -0.58 12.74
C VAL A 10 -2.30 0.73 12.74
N ALA A 11 -3.44 0.80 13.44
CA ALA A 11 -4.23 2.02 13.55
C ALA A 11 -3.42 3.16 14.22
N TYR A 12 -2.73 2.85 15.33
CA TYR A 12 -1.86 3.82 16.00
C TYR A 12 -0.75 4.33 15.07
N LEU A 13 -0.06 3.44 14.36
CA LEU A 13 1.00 3.81 13.42
C LEU A 13 0.44 4.62 12.25
N ALA A 14 -0.74 4.27 11.73
CA ALA A 14 -1.36 5.03 10.65
C ALA A 14 -1.62 6.48 11.07
N GLU A 15 -1.98 6.73 12.33
CA GLU A 15 -2.18 8.07 12.86
C GLU A 15 -0.87 8.81 13.19
N HIS A 16 0.12 8.12 13.75
CA HIS A 16 1.33 8.75 14.32
C HIS A 16 2.57 8.68 13.40
N GLY A 17 2.54 7.84 12.37
CA GLY A 17 3.69 7.57 11.49
C GLY A 17 4.71 6.58 12.07
N LEU A 18 5.64 6.16 11.22
CA LEU A 18 6.73 5.23 11.59
C LEU A 18 7.95 5.95 12.19
N GLY A 19 8.23 7.17 11.75
CA GLY A 19 9.46 7.91 12.09
C GLY A 19 9.61 8.20 13.58
N ASP A 20 8.53 8.66 14.23
CA ASP A 20 8.53 9.04 15.65
C ASP A 20 8.12 7.90 16.60
N MET A 21 8.11 6.66 16.09
CA MET A 21 7.57 5.54 16.83
C MET A 21 8.43 5.20 18.06
N SER A 22 7.79 5.10 19.22
CA SER A 22 8.37 4.50 20.42
C SER A 22 7.35 3.61 21.14
N LEU A 23 7.85 2.56 21.81
CA LEU A 23 6.99 1.55 22.45
C LEU A 23 6.21 2.11 23.65
N ARG A 24 6.73 3.12 24.36
CA ARG A 24 6.10 3.66 25.57
C ARG A 24 4.82 4.45 25.27
N PRO A 25 4.82 5.49 24.41
CA PRO A 25 3.61 6.21 24.04
C PRO A 25 2.58 5.30 23.37
N MET A 26 3.04 4.41 22.47
CA MET A 26 2.13 3.45 21.81
C MET A 26 1.49 2.50 22.81
N ALA A 27 2.25 1.93 23.76
CA ALA A 27 1.67 1.06 24.78
C ALA A 27 0.62 1.79 25.63
N ALA A 28 0.90 3.04 26.03
CA ALA A 28 -0.03 3.86 26.78
C ALA A 28 -1.31 4.13 25.99
N ALA A 29 -1.20 4.54 24.72
CA ALA A 29 -2.35 4.76 23.84
C ALA A 29 -3.17 3.49 23.56
N LEU A 30 -2.55 2.32 23.69
CA LEU A 30 -3.19 1.02 23.49
C LEU A 30 -3.64 0.35 24.80
N ASP A 31 -3.64 1.08 25.93
CA ASP A 31 -4.00 0.58 27.26
C ASP A 31 -3.25 -0.73 27.61
N THR A 32 -1.96 -0.78 27.28
CA THR A 32 -1.07 -1.92 27.50
C THR A 32 0.26 -1.47 28.08
N SER A 33 1.21 -2.39 28.26
CA SER A 33 2.57 -2.08 28.69
C SER A 33 3.58 -2.39 27.59
N PRO A 34 4.72 -1.68 27.54
CA PRO A 34 5.82 -2.00 26.63
C PRO A 34 6.27 -3.45 26.76
N ASN A 35 6.33 -3.97 28.00
CA ASN A 35 6.69 -5.35 28.27
C ASN A 35 5.71 -6.34 27.65
N ARG A 36 4.41 -6.03 27.63
CA ARG A 36 3.40 -6.89 26.99
C ARG A 36 3.54 -6.87 25.47
N LEU A 37 3.87 -5.72 24.87
CA LEU A 37 4.15 -5.63 23.43
C LEU A 37 5.39 -6.48 23.07
N VAL A 38 6.49 -6.31 23.80
CA VAL A 38 7.72 -7.10 23.65
C VAL A 38 7.44 -8.59 23.85
N HIS A 39 6.63 -8.96 24.84
CA HIS A 39 6.26 -10.35 25.08
C HIS A 39 5.53 -10.99 23.89
N HIS A 40 4.65 -10.25 23.20
CA HIS A 40 3.89 -10.78 22.07
C HIS A 40 4.63 -10.75 20.72
N PHE A 41 5.53 -9.78 20.54
CA PHE A 41 6.13 -9.45 19.25
C PHE A 41 7.66 -9.52 19.23
N GLY A 42 8.32 -9.79 20.36
CA GLY A 42 9.77 -9.92 20.46
C GLY A 42 10.47 -8.58 20.70
N SER A 43 10.48 -7.71 19.70
CA SER A 43 11.19 -6.43 19.73
C SER A 43 10.38 -5.30 19.07
N LYS A 44 10.86 -4.05 19.17
CA LYS A 44 10.28 -2.92 18.43
C LYS A 44 10.31 -3.20 16.92
N GLN A 45 11.43 -3.71 16.41
CA GLN A 45 11.64 -3.99 15.00
C GLN A 45 10.69 -5.10 14.52
N GLU A 46 10.62 -6.21 15.24
CA GLU A 46 9.70 -7.31 14.89
C GLU A 46 8.23 -6.89 14.97
N LEU A 47 7.88 -6.01 15.92
CA LEU A 47 6.55 -5.40 15.97
C LEU A 47 6.26 -4.53 14.74
N LEU A 48 7.21 -3.70 14.30
CA LEU A 48 7.04 -2.90 13.09
C LEU A 48 6.90 -3.76 11.84
N VAL A 49 7.72 -4.81 11.71
CA VAL A 49 7.61 -5.79 10.61
C VAL A 49 6.23 -6.45 10.61
N ALA A 50 5.77 -6.93 11.76
CA ALA A 50 4.45 -7.55 11.89
C ALA A 50 3.31 -6.56 11.57
N ALA A 51 3.44 -5.31 12.02
CA ALA A 51 2.42 -4.28 11.76
C ALA A 51 2.36 -3.91 10.27
N LEU A 52 3.51 -3.79 9.60
CA LEU A 52 3.55 -3.52 8.16
C LEU A 52 2.96 -4.69 7.34
N ALA A 53 3.28 -5.93 7.72
CA ALA A 53 2.65 -7.11 7.12
C ALA A 53 1.12 -7.09 7.30
N GLN A 54 0.64 -6.80 8.51
CA GLN A 54 -0.79 -6.66 8.79
C GLN A 54 -1.43 -5.50 7.99
N ALA A 55 -0.74 -4.38 7.81
CA ALA A 55 -1.21 -3.27 7.01
C ALA A 55 -1.34 -3.65 5.51
N ILE A 56 -0.43 -4.47 4.99
CA ILE A 56 -0.56 -5.07 3.65
C ILE A 56 -1.76 -6.03 3.62
N GLU A 57 -1.92 -6.91 4.60
CA GLU A 57 -3.04 -7.86 4.66
C GLU A 57 -4.40 -7.15 4.65
N ILE A 58 -4.59 -6.10 5.45
CA ILE A 58 -5.84 -5.30 5.46
C ILE A 58 -6.13 -4.75 4.06
N GLN A 59 -5.12 -4.22 3.37
CA GLN A 59 -5.25 -3.69 2.02
C GLN A 59 -5.55 -4.80 0.99
N VAL A 60 -4.92 -5.96 1.12
CA VAL A 60 -5.19 -7.14 0.30
C VAL A 60 -6.61 -7.66 0.50
N GLU A 61 -7.11 -7.72 1.74
CA GLU A 61 -8.49 -8.11 2.05
C GLU A 61 -9.50 -7.16 1.40
N VAL A 62 -9.24 -5.85 1.41
CA VAL A 62 -10.05 -4.83 0.71
C VAL A 62 -10.10 -5.12 -0.79
N SER A 63 -8.94 -5.32 -1.43
CA SER A 63 -8.84 -5.63 -2.86
C SER A 63 -9.55 -6.95 -3.22
N ASN A 64 -9.33 -7.99 -2.41
CA ASN A 64 -9.98 -9.30 -2.57
C ASN A 64 -11.50 -9.19 -2.47
N GLY A 65 -12.01 -8.33 -1.59
CA GLY A 65 -13.43 -8.02 -1.51
C GLY A 65 -13.98 -7.40 -2.79
N TRP A 66 -13.20 -6.58 -3.51
CA TRP A 66 -13.61 -6.03 -4.80
C TRP A 66 -13.55 -7.08 -5.92
N LEU A 67 -12.48 -7.88 -5.94
CA LEU A 67 -12.27 -8.96 -6.90
C LEU A 67 -13.33 -10.06 -6.80
N LYS A 68 -13.69 -10.46 -5.57
CA LYS A 68 -14.77 -11.43 -5.36
C LYS A 68 -16.11 -10.96 -5.94
N ARG A 69 -16.40 -9.65 -5.88
CA ARG A 69 -17.64 -9.06 -6.41
C ARG A 69 -17.59 -8.87 -7.93
N ASN A 70 -16.41 -8.62 -8.49
CA ASN A 70 -16.21 -8.50 -9.93
C ASN A 70 -14.88 -9.15 -10.34
N PRO A 71 -14.86 -10.48 -10.59
CA PRO A 71 -13.64 -11.19 -10.93
C PRO A 71 -13.01 -10.75 -12.25
N LYS A 72 -13.81 -10.12 -13.14
CA LYS A 72 -13.38 -9.64 -14.46
C LYS A 72 -13.03 -8.15 -14.48
N ILE A 73 -12.92 -7.50 -13.33
CA ILE A 73 -12.49 -6.10 -13.28
C ILE A 73 -11.11 -5.98 -13.91
N SER A 74 -10.90 -5.02 -14.82
CA SER A 74 -9.57 -4.75 -15.39
C SER A 74 -8.64 -4.10 -14.36
N GLN A 75 -7.34 -4.13 -14.62
CA GLN A 75 -6.30 -3.58 -13.76
C GLN A 75 -6.44 -2.06 -13.66
N ALA A 76 -6.76 -1.40 -14.78
CA ALA A 76 -7.09 0.02 -14.79
C ALA A 76 -8.27 0.33 -13.84
N ASN A 77 -9.37 -0.41 -13.95
CA ASN A 77 -10.53 -0.21 -13.09
C ASN A 77 -10.26 -0.58 -11.63
N LEU A 78 -9.38 -1.56 -11.35
CA LEU A 78 -8.95 -1.84 -9.99
C LEU A 78 -8.17 -0.66 -9.41
N LEU A 79 -7.26 -0.03 -10.16
CA LEU A 79 -6.52 1.15 -9.73
C LEU A 79 -7.46 2.35 -9.49
N ARG A 80 -8.51 2.54 -10.31
CA ARG A 80 -9.58 3.53 -10.04
C ARG A 80 -10.30 3.26 -8.71
N ARG A 81 -10.60 1.99 -8.40
CA ARG A 81 -11.22 1.62 -7.11
C ARG A 81 -10.29 1.88 -5.93
N TRP A 82 -9.01 1.55 -6.08
CA TRP A 82 -7.99 1.90 -5.09
C TRP A 82 -7.93 3.40 -4.84
N TRP A 83 -7.88 4.20 -5.91
CA TRP A 83 -7.87 5.66 -5.79
C TRP A 83 -9.10 6.20 -5.07
N LYS A 84 -10.29 5.70 -5.43
CA LYS A 84 -11.54 6.07 -4.76
C LYS A 84 -11.51 5.69 -3.27
N TRP A 85 -10.99 4.52 -2.93
CA TRP A 85 -10.89 4.04 -1.55
C TRP A 85 -9.92 4.90 -0.73
N LEU A 86 -8.74 5.22 -1.27
CA LEU A 86 -7.77 6.12 -0.62
C LEU A 86 -8.39 7.48 -0.32
N ASN A 87 -9.18 8.01 -1.25
CA ASN A 87 -9.85 9.29 -1.10
C ASN A 87 -11.09 9.24 -0.19
N ALA A 88 -11.63 8.05 0.12
CA ALA A 88 -12.86 7.95 0.89
C ALA A 88 -12.71 8.38 2.36
N SER A 89 -11.53 8.24 2.95
CA SER A 89 -11.25 8.69 4.32
C SER A 89 -9.76 8.99 4.54
N PRO A 90 -9.41 9.92 5.45
CA PRO A 90 -8.02 10.13 5.86
C PRO A 90 -7.36 8.87 6.40
N ALA A 91 -8.10 8.02 7.12
CA ALA A 91 -7.62 6.75 7.65
C ALA A 91 -7.16 5.77 6.56
N ASN A 92 -7.85 5.71 5.43
CA ASN A 92 -7.45 4.84 4.30
C ASN A 92 -6.12 5.31 3.70
N LEU A 93 -5.98 6.62 3.48
CA LEU A 93 -4.72 7.20 2.99
C LEU A 93 -3.58 6.99 4.00
N ALA A 94 -3.86 7.16 5.29
CA ALA A 94 -2.91 6.96 6.37
C ALA A 94 -2.42 5.51 6.48
N LEU A 95 -3.30 4.52 6.26
CA LEU A 95 -2.93 3.11 6.21
C LEU A 95 -1.94 2.84 5.07
N SER A 96 -2.23 3.33 3.86
CA SER A 96 -1.37 3.13 2.70
C SER A 96 -0.07 3.94 2.76
N ARG A 97 -0.05 5.07 3.49
CA ARG A 97 1.16 5.85 3.79
C ARG A 97 2.22 5.04 4.53
N LEU A 98 1.83 4.10 5.41
CA LEU A 98 2.78 3.31 6.19
C LEU A 98 3.77 2.54 5.30
N GLY A 99 3.30 1.96 4.19
CA GLY A 99 4.18 1.29 3.24
C GLY A 99 5.16 2.23 2.55
N LEU A 100 4.76 3.48 2.30
CA LEU A 100 5.64 4.51 1.73
C LEU A 100 6.72 4.91 2.73
N GLU A 101 6.33 5.21 3.98
CA GLU A 101 7.29 5.56 5.03
C GLU A 101 8.29 4.46 5.29
N ALA A 102 7.81 3.21 5.36
CA ALA A 102 8.70 2.06 5.53
C ALA A 102 9.67 1.93 4.36
N ALA A 103 9.27 2.27 3.13
CA ALA A 103 10.13 2.21 1.97
C ALA A 103 11.15 3.37 1.88
N THR A 104 10.81 4.56 2.39
CA THR A 104 11.62 5.79 2.19
C THR A 104 12.38 6.27 3.41
N LEU A 105 11.97 5.90 4.62
CA LEU A 105 12.71 6.25 5.83
C LEU A 105 14.04 5.49 5.89
N GLU A 106 15.06 6.16 6.44
CA GLU A 106 16.37 5.53 6.60
C GLU A 106 16.30 4.32 7.54
N ALA A 107 17.14 3.32 7.23
CA ALA A 107 17.30 2.12 8.06
C ALA A 107 17.68 2.46 9.51
N THR A 108 18.50 3.50 9.68
CA THR A 108 18.98 4.03 10.97
C THR A 108 17.83 4.54 11.84
N HIS A 109 16.78 5.09 11.24
CA HIS A 109 15.63 5.65 11.93
C HIS A 109 14.59 4.57 12.29
N THR A 110 14.32 3.64 11.36
CA THR A 110 13.27 2.63 11.55
C THR A 110 13.78 1.31 12.13
N GLY A 111 15.05 0.98 11.92
CA GLY A 111 15.62 -0.34 12.22
C GLY A 111 15.13 -1.44 11.28
N LEU A 112 14.42 -1.11 10.20
CA LEU A 112 13.87 -2.09 9.26
C LEU A 112 14.93 -2.55 8.25
N ALA A 113 15.00 -3.86 8.01
CA ALA A 113 15.87 -4.46 7.00
C ALA A 113 15.50 -3.99 5.59
N GLY A 114 16.50 -3.94 4.69
CA GLY A 114 16.30 -3.45 3.31
C GLY A 114 15.25 -4.23 2.52
N GLU A 115 15.20 -5.54 2.70
CA GLU A 115 14.17 -6.42 2.11
C GLU A 115 12.75 -6.06 2.57
N VAL A 116 12.52 -5.86 3.87
CA VAL A 116 11.21 -5.47 4.42
C VAL A 116 10.75 -4.15 3.81
N ARG A 117 11.67 -3.19 3.63
CA ARG A 117 11.38 -1.90 2.98
C ARG A 117 11.02 -2.08 1.50
N ALA A 118 11.78 -2.91 0.78
CA ALA A 118 11.53 -3.20 -0.63
C ALA A 118 10.17 -3.90 -0.85
N ASP A 119 9.81 -4.83 0.02
CA ASP A 119 8.56 -5.60 -0.06
C ASP A 119 7.31 -4.72 0.02
N GLN A 120 7.35 -3.59 0.76
CA GLN A 120 6.22 -2.66 0.86
C GLN A 120 5.79 -2.09 -0.50
N ILE A 121 6.72 -2.01 -1.45
CA ILE A 121 6.45 -1.56 -2.82
C ILE A 121 6.34 -2.76 -3.76
N GLY A 122 7.21 -3.76 -3.57
CA GLY A 122 7.35 -4.92 -4.44
C GLY A 122 6.08 -5.76 -4.58
N VAL A 123 5.39 -6.02 -3.46
CA VAL A 123 4.16 -6.85 -3.45
C VAL A 123 3.11 -6.31 -4.42
N TRP A 124 2.88 -5.01 -4.41
CA TRP A 124 1.90 -4.36 -5.29
C TRP A 124 2.33 -4.38 -6.76
N ARG A 125 3.62 -4.13 -7.04
CA ARG A 125 4.14 -4.17 -8.41
C ARG A 125 3.97 -5.56 -9.03
N THR A 126 4.35 -6.62 -8.31
CA THR A 126 4.22 -8.01 -8.78
C THR A 126 2.75 -8.39 -8.99
N SER A 127 1.83 -7.91 -8.14
CA SER A 127 0.39 -8.11 -8.34
C SER A 127 -0.13 -7.40 -9.59
N ILE A 128 0.31 -6.16 -9.85
CA ILE A 128 -0.05 -5.42 -11.08
C ILE A 128 0.49 -6.18 -12.31
N GLU A 129 1.74 -6.62 -12.26
CA GLU A 129 2.40 -7.36 -13.34
C GLU A 129 1.62 -8.61 -13.74
N GLN A 130 1.29 -9.48 -12.78
CA GLN A 130 0.54 -10.70 -13.06
C GLN A 130 -0.81 -10.40 -13.72
N ARG A 131 -1.51 -9.37 -13.24
CA ARG A 131 -2.81 -8.99 -13.80
C ARG A 131 -2.71 -8.43 -15.21
N LEU A 132 -1.63 -7.73 -15.54
CA LEU A 132 -1.39 -7.26 -16.90
C LEU A 132 -1.10 -8.41 -17.87
N ILE A 133 -0.39 -9.45 -17.41
CA ILE A 133 -0.21 -10.70 -18.16
C ILE A 133 -1.57 -11.36 -18.41
N ASP A 134 -2.40 -11.48 -17.37
CA ASP A 134 -3.74 -12.06 -17.49
C ASP A 134 -4.67 -11.25 -18.43
N GLU A 135 -4.39 -9.96 -18.62
CA GLU A 135 -5.13 -9.07 -19.52
C GLU A 135 -4.60 -9.06 -20.97
N GLY A 136 -3.48 -9.74 -21.23
CA GLY A 136 -2.94 -10.02 -22.57
C GLY A 136 -1.55 -9.46 -22.87
N LEU A 137 -0.87 -8.82 -21.91
CA LEU A 137 0.51 -8.34 -22.15
C LEU A 137 1.51 -9.49 -22.16
N SER A 138 2.53 -9.39 -23.00
CA SER A 138 3.70 -10.26 -22.86
C SER A 138 4.40 -10.00 -21.51
N PRO A 139 5.10 -10.99 -20.93
CA PRO A 139 5.81 -10.81 -19.67
C PRO A 139 6.78 -9.60 -19.67
N ALA A 140 7.50 -9.38 -20.77
CA ALA A 140 8.41 -8.24 -20.89
C ALA A 140 7.70 -6.88 -20.86
N GLN A 141 6.54 -6.77 -21.53
CA GLN A 141 5.71 -5.56 -21.47
C GLN A 141 5.10 -5.37 -20.08
N ALA A 142 4.60 -6.44 -19.46
CA ALA A 142 3.97 -6.39 -18.14
C ALA A 142 4.96 -5.92 -17.04
N VAL A 143 6.23 -6.33 -17.09
CA VAL A 143 7.28 -5.83 -16.17
C VAL A 143 7.43 -4.31 -16.28
N THR A 144 7.52 -3.79 -17.50
CA THR A 144 7.71 -2.36 -17.74
C THR A 144 6.46 -1.57 -17.33
N GLU A 145 5.29 -2.01 -17.77
CA GLU A 145 4.01 -1.34 -17.51
C GLU A 145 3.62 -1.38 -16.04
N SER A 146 3.84 -2.50 -15.34
CA SER A 146 3.60 -2.57 -13.89
C SER A 146 4.51 -1.63 -13.10
N SER A 147 5.75 -1.45 -13.54
CA SER A 147 6.71 -0.51 -12.93
C SER A 147 6.26 0.93 -13.14
N LEU A 148 5.84 1.30 -14.36
CA LEU A 148 5.29 2.63 -14.67
C LEU A 148 4.03 2.93 -13.86
N LEU A 149 3.07 2.00 -13.83
CA LEU A 149 1.82 2.16 -13.07
C LEU A 149 2.09 2.30 -11.57
N LYS A 150 2.98 1.47 -11.01
CA LYS A 150 3.34 1.57 -9.59
C LYS A 150 4.02 2.89 -9.27
N ALA A 151 4.97 3.34 -10.09
CA ALA A 151 5.66 4.62 -9.91
C ALA A 151 4.68 5.79 -9.98
N MET A 152 3.82 5.82 -11.00
CA MET A 152 2.76 6.83 -11.15
C MET A 152 1.83 6.85 -9.94
N PHE A 153 1.27 5.70 -9.56
CA PHE A 153 0.30 5.63 -8.45
C PHE A 153 0.93 6.05 -7.11
N THR A 154 2.18 5.66 -6.88
CA THR A 154 2.96 6.09 -5.70
C THR A 154 3.15 7.61 -5.70
N GLY A 155 3.55 8.20 -6.83
CA GLY A 155 3.71 9.65 -6.97
C GLY A 155 2.41 10.41 -6.74
N LEU A 156 1.28 9.91 -7.26
CA LEU A 156 -0.04 10.50 -7.03
C LEU A 156 -0.42 10.48 -5.55
N MET A 157 -0.09 9.41 -4.81
CA MET A 157 -0.33 9.34 -3.37
C MET A 157 0.53 10.35 -2.61
N VAL A 158 1.81 10.46 -2.93
CA VAL A 158 2.73 11.41 -2.29
C VAL A 158 2.28 12.85 -2.56
N ASP A 159 1.94 13.18 -3.81
CA ASP A 159 1.42 14.50 -4.16
C ASP A 159 0.09 14.78 -3.44
N LEU A 160 -0.81 13.79 -3.35
CA LEU A 160 -2.07 13.93 -2.60
C LEU A 160 -1.82 14.25 -1.12
N MET A 161 -0.84 13.61 -0.48
CA MET A 161 -0.49 13.88 0.92
C MET A 161 0.11 15.27 1.10
N ALA A 162 0.88 15.76 0.11
CA ALA A 162 1.54 17.05 0.18
C ALA A 162 0.59 18.22 -0.15
N THR A 163 -0.29 18.07 -1.14
CA THR A 163 -1.09 19.18 -1.69
C THR A 163 -2.58 19.08 -1.38
N GLY A 164 -3.10 17.88 -1.12
CA GLY A 164 -4.54 17.64 -0.98
C GLY A 164 -5.35 17.83 -2.28
N ASP A 165 -4.70 18.05 -3.43
CA ASP A 165 -5.38 18.39 -4.69
C ASP A 165 -5.99 17.16 -5.38
N ARG A 166 -7.11 16.69 -4.83
CA ARG A 166 -7.82 15.51 -5.30
C ARG A 166 -8.27 15.62 -6.75
N LYS A 167 -8.68 16.81 -7.20
CA LYS A 167 -9.25 17.00 -8.54
C LYS A 167 -8.17 16.82 -9.61
N ARG A 168 -7.06 17.56 -9.49
CA ARG A 168 -5.92 17.46 -10.42
C ARG A 168 -5.35 16.05 -10.45
N LEU A 169 -5.21 15.42 -9.28
CA LEU A 169 -4.60 14.09 -9.18
C LEU A 169 -5.51 12.97 -9.69
N THR A 170 -6.83 13.11 -9.53
CA THR A 170 -7.79 12.21 -10.18
C THR A 170 -7.70 12.33 -11.70
N GLN A 171 -7.57 13.55 -12.24
CA GLN A 171 -7.39 13.74 -13.68
C GLN A 171 -6.08 13.11 -14.19
N ALA A 172 -4.97 13.27 -13.46
CA ALA A 172 -3.70 12.66 -13.80
C ALA A 172 -3.77 11.11 -13.79
N LEU A 173 -4.44 10.53 -12.79
CA LEU A 173 -4.71 9.10 -12.75
C LEU A 173 -5.47 8.66 -14.00
N GLU A 174 -6.57 9.32 -14.36
CA GLU A 174 -7.40 8.94 -15.49
C GLU A 174 -6.65 8.98 -16.81
N VAL A 175 -5.79 9.99 -17.03
CA VAL A 175 -4.94 10.05 -18.23
C VAL A 175 -3.97 8.87 -18.28
N GLY A 176 -3.29 8.56 -17.16
CA GLY A 176 -2.35 7.44 -17.09
C GLY A 176 -3.01 6.08 -17.31
N LEU A 177 -4.20 5.88 -16.75
CA LEU A 177 -4.97 4.65 -16.93
C LEU A 177 -5.58 4.52 -18.33
N SER A 178 -6.03 5.62 -18.94
CA SER A 178 -6.52 5.61 -20.33
C SER A 178 -5.43 5.19 -21.31
N ARG A 179 -4.17 5.62 -21.07
CA ARG A 179 -3.02 5.20 -21.87
C ARG A 179 -2.75 3.69 -21.78
N LEU A 180 -2.92 3.08 -20.59
CA LEU A 180 -2.86 1.63 -20.44
C LEU A 180 -4.00 0.92 -21.18
N GLU A 181 -5.22 1.45 -21.08
CA GLU A 181 -6.39 0.87 -21.74
C GLU A 181 -6.25 0.90 -23.27
N SER A 182 -5.72 1.98 -23.85
CA SER A 182 -5.40 2.05 -25.28
C SER A 182 -4.38 1.00 -25.71
N LEU A 183 -3.29 0.82 -24.96
CA LEU A 183 -2.28 -0.21 -25.23
C LEU A 183 -2.89 -1.62 -25.25
N LEU A 184 -3.75 -1.93 -24.28
CA LEU A 184 -4.44 -3.22 -24.20
C LEU A 184 -5.43 -3.44 -25.35
N LEU A 185 -6.09 -2.38 -25.83
CA LEU A 185 -7.01 -2.46 -26.95
C LEU A 185 -6.28 -2.71 -28.28
N GLU A 186 -5.16 -2.01 -28.51
CA GLU A 186 -4.33 -2.20 -29.70
C GLU A 186 -3.81 -3.64 -29.80
N LEU A 187 -3.34 -4.22 -28.68
CA LEU A 187 -2.88 -5.60 -28.63
C LEU A 187 -3.97 -6.64 -28.93
N ARG A 188 -5.24 -6.33 -28.62
CA ARG A 188 -6.39 -7.21 -28.92
C ARG A 188 -6.88 -7.09 -30.35
N ALA A 189 -6.48 -6.03 -31.06
CA ALA A 189 -6.84 -5.79 -32.45
C ALA A 189 -5.86 -6.42 -33.45
N CYS A 190 -4.69 -6.88 -32.98
CA CYS A 190 -3.69 -7.65 -33.73
C CYS A 190 -3.92 -9.16 -33.59
#